data_AF-A0A6N2T4W9-F1
#
_entry.id   AF-A0A6N2T4W9-F1
#
_cell.length_a   1.000
_cell.length_b   1.000
_cell.length_c   1.000
_cell.angle_alpha   90.00
_cell.angle_beta   90.00
_cell.angle_gamma   90.00
#
_symmetry.space_group_name_H-M   'P 1'
#
loop_
_entity.id
_entity.type
_entity.pdbx_description
1 polymer ?
#
loop_
_entity_poly.entity_id
_entity_poly.type
_entity_poly.pdbx_seq_one_letter_code
_entity_poly.pdbx_strand_id
1 'polypeptide(L)'
;MNDRNTSYYEYSLWKLYWKSGLIGAIIWAIAVVAVFVIGLFCRYETREGLKLMAFMAVLGIVILYAYPTACMIRTLKQQAATGIRWKDRREYDGEEMKREWYVSLDGGGFLLYHRSYIKKILRTVKEDATDGDGHSRGKVYVLSFEDIQGKIQKIKFSSGSIEKEFRTWYKGEE
;
A
#
# COMPACT_ATOMS: atom_id res chain seq x y z
N MET A 1 2.78 17.21 19.32
CA MET A 1 1.94 17.66 18.19
C MET A 1 2.52 17.10 16.92
N ASN A 2 1.82 16.15 16.30
CA ASN A 2 2.33 15.34 15.19
C ASN A 2 1.62 15.78 13.91
N ASP A 3 2.18 16.76 13.21
CA ASP A 3 1.72 17.26 11.90
C ASP A 3 1.99 16.24 10.76
N ARG A 4 1.60 14.96 10.94
CA ARG A 4 1.87 13.89 9.96
C ARG A 4 0.65 13.24 9.31
N ASN A 5 -0.57 13.60 9.71
CA ASN A 5 -1.80 13.05 9.15
C ASN A 5 -2.69 14.13 8.51
N THR A 6 -2.11 15.01 7.67
CA THR A 6 -2.91 15.78 6.70
C THR A 6 -3.44 14.85 5.60
N SER A 7 -4.54 14.18 5.94
CA SER A 7 -5.67 13.79 5.09
C SER A 7 -5.38 13.01 3.81
N TYR A 8 -4.77 11.81 3.92
CA TYR A 8 -4.99 10.78 2.88
C TYR A 8 -6.48 10.50 2.67
N TYR A 9 -7.31 10.84 3.65
CA TYR A 9 -8.76 10.80 3.58
C TYR A 9 -9.35 11.72 2.49
N GLU A 10 -8.75 12.88 2.21
CA GLU A 10 -9.17 13.73 1.09
C GLU A 10 -8.84 13.13 -0.28
N TYR A 11 -7.93 12.16 -0.35
CA TYR A 11 -7.47 11.66 -1.64
C TYR A 11 -8.54 10.79 -2.29
N SER A 12 -8.74 11.01 -3.59
CA SER A 12 -9.48 10.04 -4.41
C SER A 12 -8.77 8.69 -4.40
N LEU A 13 -9.51 7.62 -4.67
CA LEU A 13 -8.94 6.27 -4.74
C LEU A 13 -7.78 6.20 -5.75
N TRP A 14 -7.92 6.92 -6.87
CA TRP A 14 -6.89 7.03 -7.89
C TRP A 14 -5.63 7.76 -7.38
N LYS A 15 -5.81 8.82 -6.59
CA LYS A 15 -4.68 9.56 -6.01
C LYS A 15 -3.95 8.73 -4.95
N LEU A 16 -4.66 7.93 -4.15
CA LEU A 16 -4.05 6.96 -3.23
C LEU A 16 -3.21 5.91 -3.97
N TYR A 17 -3.75 5.35 -5.05
CA TYR A 17 -3.04 4.40 -5.90
C TYR A 17 -1.70 4.97 -6.40
N TRP A 18 -1.72 6.13 -7.06
CA TRP A 18 -0.49 6.75 -7.57
C TRP A 18 0.48 7.15 -6.46
N LYS A 19 -0.02 7.71 -5.36
CA LYS A 19 0.85 8.11 -4.24
C LYS A 19 1.55 6.93 -3.58
N SER A 20 0.90 5.77 -3.51
CA SER A 20 1.47 4.59 -2.85
C SER A 20 2.72 4.03 -3.53
N GLY A 21 2.80 4.10 -4.87
CA GLY A 21 3.95 3.63 -5.65
C GLY A 21 4.97 4.73 -6.02
N LEU A 22 4.65 6.00 -5.74
CA LEU A 22 5.41 7.14 -6.28
C LEU A 22 6.86 7.19 -5.80
N ILE A 23 7.11 6.98 -4.50
CA ILE A 23 8.47 7.05 -3.94
C ILE A 23 9.35 5.96 -4.58
N GLY A 24 8.85 4.73 -4.68
CA GLY A 24 9.55 3.64 -5.34
C GLY A 24 9.82 3.94 -6.81
N ALA A 25 8.85 4.54 -7.52
CA ALA A 25 9.00 4.93 -8.92
C ALA A 25 10.08 5.99 -9.12
N ILE A 26 10.19 6.97 -8.22
CA ILE A 26 11.24 7.99 -8.26
C ILE A 26 12.62 7.35 -8.07
N ILE A 27 12.78 6.49 -7.06
CA ILE A 27 14.04 5.79 -6.80
C ILE A 27 14.45 4.95 -8.01
N TRP A 28 13.49 4.22 -8.61
CA TRP A 28 13.74 3.41 -9.79
C TRP A 28 14.13 4.25 -11.00
N ALA A 29 13.46 5.39 -11.24
CA ALA A 29 13.81 6.30 -12.33
C ALA A 29 15.26 6.80 -12.21
N ILE A 30 15.69 7.16 -10.99
CA ILE A 30 17.08 7.56 -10.72
C ILE A 30 18.04 6.40 -11.04
N ALA A 31 17.71 5.17 -10.64
CA ALA A 31 18.53 3.99 -10.91
C ALA A 31 18.66 3.71 -12.41
N VAL A 32 17.57 3.81 -13.18
CA VAL A 32 17.58 3.63 -14.64
C VAL A 32 18.48 4.66 -15.32
N VAL A 33 18.41 5.94 -14.90
CA VAL A 33 19.29 7.00 -15.41
C VAL A 33 20.76 6.73 -15.07
N ALA A 34 21.05 6.28 -13.85
CA ALA A 34 22.42 5.95 -13.45
C ALA A 34 23.01 4.82 -14.30
N VAL A 35 22.25 3.74 -14.54
CA VAL A 35 22.68 2.63 -15.42
C VAL A 35 22.96 3.11 -16.83
N PHE A 36 22.14 4.02 -17.36
CA PHE A 36 22.36 4.58 -18.69
C PHE A 36 23.63 5.42 -18.79
N VAL A 37 23.86 6.31 -17.80
CA VAL A 37 25.08 7.12 -17.76
C VAL A 37 26.32 6.23 -17.71
N ILE A 38 26.31 5.17 -16.90
CA ILE A 38 27.40 4.18 -16.86
C ILE A 38 27.57 3.50 -18.23
N GLY A 39 26.47 3.10 -18.87
CA GLY A 39 26.49 2.50 -20.21
C GLY A 39 27.14 3.39 -21.27
N LEU A 40 26.91 4.72 -21.21
CA LEU A 40 27.58 5.69 -22.08
C LEU A 40 29.09 5.72 -21.84
N PHE A 41 29.54 5.73 -20.58
CA PHE A 41 30.98 5.68 -20.25
C PHE A 41 31.65 4.37 -20.69
N CYS A 42 30.93 3.25 -20.66
CA CYS A 42 31.40 1.94 -21.11
C CYS A 42 31.35 1.75 -22.64
N ARG A 43 31.05 2.81 -23.42
CA ARG A 43 30.94 2.78 -24.89
C ARG A 43 29.93 1.74 -25.42
N TYR A 44 28.85 1.51 -24.68
CA TYR A 44 27.76 0.66 -25.16
C TYR A 44 27.04 1.33 -26.34
N GLU A 45 26.52 0.54 -27.28
CA GLU A 45 25.80 1.07 -28.44
C GLU A 45 24.54 1.82 -27.99
N THR A 46 24.43 3.10 -28.39
CA THR A 46 23.39 4.02 -27.87
C THR A 46 21.97 3.54 -28.17
N ARG A 47 21.75 2.86 -29.31
CA ARG A 47 20.45 2.32 -29.70
C ARG A 47 20.02 1.14 -28.82
N GLU A 48 20.94 0.24 -28.50
CA GLU A 48 20.65 -0.90 -27.61
C GLU A 48 20.51 -0.43 -26.16
N GLY A 49 21.31 0.56 -25.73
CA GLY A 49 21.16 1.20 -24.42
C GLY A 49 19.79 1.86 -24.22
N LEU A 50 19.24 2.52 -25.25
CA LEU A 50 17.90 3.10 -25.22
C LEU A 50 16.79 2.04 -25.10
N LYS A 51 16.90 0.92 -25.83
CA LYS A 51 15.94 -0.19 -25.72
C LYS A 51 15.97 -0.82 -24.33
N LEU A 52 17.17 -1.05 -23.79
CA LEU A 52 17.35 -1.60 -22.45
C LEU A 52 16.76 -0.65 -21.39
N MET A 53 17.00 0.66 -21.51
CA MET A 53 16.38 1.67 -20.63
C MET A 53 14.86 1.62 -20.68
N ALA A 54 14.27 1.62 -21.87
CA ALA A 54 12.83 1.57 -22.04
C ALA A 54 12.24 0.30 -21.40
N PHE A 55 12.90 -0.84 -21.62
CA PHE A 55 12.51 -2.11 -21.03
C PHE A 55 12.58 -2.08 -19.49
N MET A 56 13.70 -1.62 -18.92
CA MET A 56 13.87 -1.50 -17.46
C MET A 56 12.88 -0.52 -16.83
N ALA A 57 12.60 0.60 -17.50
CA ALA A 57 11.62 1.58 -17.03
C ALA A 57 10.21 0.98 -16.97
N VAL A 58 9.76 0.33 -18.05
CA VAL A 58 8.44 -0.32 -18.11
C VAL A 58 8.35 -1.45 -17.08
N LEU A 59 9.36 -2.32 -17.02
CA LEU A 59 9.37 -3.45 -16.09
C LEU A 59 9.34 -2.97 -14.63
N GLY A 60 10.11 -1.95 -14.29
CA GLY A 60 10.11 -1.40 -12.94
C GLY A 60 8.78 -0.78 -12.54
N ILE A 61 8.11 -0.05 -13.45
CA ILE A 61 6.77 0.48 -13.20
C ILE A 61 5.79 -0.67 -12.91
N VAL A 62 5.81 -1.74 -13.72
CA VAL A 62 4.94 -2.91 -13.51
C VAL A 62 5.17 -3.54 -12.13
N ILE A 63 6.43 -3.76 -11.75
CA ILE A 63 6.78 -4.38 -10.46
C ILE A 63 6.37 -3.49 -9.29
N LEU A 64 6.69 -2.20 -9.35
CA LEU A 64 6.42 -1.25 -8.27
C LEU A 64 4.91 -1.02 -8.06
N TYR A 65 4.12 -1.05 -9.13
CA TYR A 65 2.67 -0.87 -9.06
C TYR A 65 1.89 -2.18 -8.92
N ALA A 66 2.54 -3.35 -8.91
CA ALA A 66 1.87 -4.63 -8.70
C ALA A 66 1.14 -4.66 -7.34
N TYR A 67 1.81 -4.24 -6.26
CA TYR A 67 1.20 -4.22 -4.92
C TYR A 67 0.12 -3.13 -4.75
N PRO A 68 0.32 -1.87 -5.18
CA PRO A 68 -0.76 -0.89 -5.29
C PRO A 68 -1.98 -1.39 -6.07
N THR A 69 -1.77 -2.15 -7.14
CA THR A 69 -2.85 -2.72 -7.96
C THR A 69 -3.61 -3.81 -7.19
N ALA A 70 -2.91 -4.68 -6.46
CA ALA A 70 -3.55 -5.64 -5.56
C ALA A 70 -4.38 -4.94 -4.47
N CYS A 71 -3.89 -3.82 -3.91
CA CYS A 71 -4.63 -3.00 -2.96
C CYS A 71 -5.91 -2.41 -3.58
N MET A 72 -5.82 -1.88 -4.80
CA MET A 72 -6.97 -1.40 -5.57
C MET A 72 -8.02 -2.49 -5.77
N ILE A 73 -7.62 -3.66 -6.25
CA ILE A 73 -8.53 -4.80 -6.49
C ILE A 73 -9.23 -5.20 -5.18
N ARG A 74 -8.49 -5.24 -4.07
CA ARG A 74 -9.06 -5.53 -2.75
C ARG A 74 -10.11 -4.49 -2.34
N THR A 75 -9.81 -3.21 -2.48
CA THR A 75 -10.77 -2.14 -2.20
C THR A 75 -12.03 -2.28 -3.06
N LEU A 76 -11.89 -2.55 -4.35
CA LEU A 76 -13.04 -2.73 -5.24
C LEU A 76 -13.90 -3.94 -4.83
N LYS A 77 -13.27 -5.06 -4.45
CA LYS A 77 -13.98 -6.24 -3.91
C LYS A 77 -14.72 -5.91 -2.62
N GLN A 78 -14.09 -5.16 -1.72
CA GLN A 78 -14.73 -4.68 -0.49
C GLN A 78 -15.93 -3.79 -0.81
N GLN A 79 -15.79 -2.81 -1.70
CA GLN A 79 -16.88 -1.90 -2.09
C GLN A 79 -18.05 -2.66 -2.73
N ALA A 80 -17.76 -3.71 -3.50
CA ALA A 80 -18.78 -4.58 -4.06
C ALA A 80 -19.49 -5.42 -2.97
N ALA A 81 -18.75 -5.88 -1.96
CA ALA A 81 -19.30 -6.69 -0.87
C ALA A 81 -20.14 -5.88 0.13
N THR A 82 -19.77 -4.62 0.40
CA THR A 82 -20.50 -3.75 1.35
C THR A 82 -21.54 -2.85 0.67
N GLY A 83 -21.41 -2.59 -0.64
CA GLY A 83 -22.17 -1.57 -1.35
C GLY A 83 -21.73 -0.13 -1.06
N ILE A 84 -20.79 0.08 -0.13
CA ILE A 84 -20.34 1.40 0.32
C ILE A 84 -19.11 1.80 -0.48
N ARG A 85 -19.12 3.00 -1.07
CA ARG A 85 -18.02 3.47 -1.91
C ARG A 85 -17.16 4.51 -1.22
N TRP A 86 -15.85 4.43 -1.44
CA TRP A 86 -14.88 5.42 -0.94
C TRP A 86 -15.23 6.85 -1.39
N LYS A 87 -15.73 7.01 -2.62
CA LYS A 87 -16.11 8.32 -3.14
C LYS A 87 -17.28 8.97 -2.39
N ASP A 88 -18.12 8.18 -1.72
CA ASP A 88 -19.36 8.64 -1.08
C ASP A 88 -19.17 8.92 0.43
N ARG A 89 -17.91 8.89 0.91
CA ARG A 89 -17.53 9.22 2.28
C ARG A 89 -17.89 10.67 2.63
N ARG A 90 -18.34 10.91 3.87
CA ARG A 90 -18.84 12.22 4.32
C ARG A 90 -18.09 12.79 5.52
N GLU A 91 -17.14 12.07 6.10
CA GLU A 91 -16.55 12.37 7.41
C GLU A 91 -15.21 13.14 7.28
N TYR A 92 -15.15 14.11 6.37
CA TYR A 92 -13.91 14.84 6.07
C TYR A 92 -13.34 15.56 7.31
N ASP A 93 -14.22 16.14 8.14
CA ASP A 93 -13.84 16.90 9.33
C ASP A 93 -13.92 16.10 10.64
N GLY A 94 -14.28 14.80 10.56
CA GLY A 94 -14.40 13.94 11.73
C GLY A 94 -13.04 13.51 12.29
N GLU A 95 -12.98 13.24 13.60
CA GLU A 95 -11.81 12.64 14.25
C GLU A 95 -11.42 11.32 13.58
N GLU A 96 -10.14 11.10 13.30
CA GLU A 96 -9.66 9.95 12.52
C GLU A 96 -10.12 8.59 13.07
N MET A 97 -10.17 8.49 14.41
CA MET A 97 -10.58 7.27 15.12
C MET A 97 -12.09 7.05 15.14
N LYS A 98 -12.90 8.01 14.67
CA LYS A 98 -14.36 7.88 14.56
C LYS A 98 -14.82 7.63 13.13
N ARG A 99 -13.96 7.87 12.14
CA ARG A 99 -14.26 7.66 10.71
C ARG A 99 -14.58 6.19 10.43
N GLU A 100 -15.58 5.96 9.60
CA GLU A 100 -15.97 4.63 9.11
C GLU A 100 -14.93 3.97 8.21
N TRP A 101 -14.04 4.77 7.61
CA TRP A 101 -12.97 4.30 6.74
C TRP A 101 -11.59 4.51 7.37
N TYR A 102 -10.80 3.44 7.38
CA TYR A 102 -9.37 3.49 7.63
C TYR A 102 -8.63 3.76 6.33
N VAL A 103 -7.68 4.69 6.35
CA VAL A 103 -6.78 4.94 5.23
C VAL A 103 -5.35 5.14 5.72
N SER A 104 -4.41 4.41 5.12
CA SER A 104 -2.98 4.56 5.41
C SER A 104 -2.14 4.14 4.19
N LEU A 105 -0.97 4.77 4.02
CA LEU A 105 0.05 4.31 3.07
C LEU A 105 1.05 3.44 3.82
N ASP A 106 1.13 2.16 3.46
CA ASP A 106 1.99 1.19 4.15
C ASP A 106 2.57 0.14 3.19
N GLY A 107 3.83 -0.24 3.42
CA GLY A 107 4.51 -1.32 2.70
C GLY A 107 4.60 -1.13 1.17
N GLY A 108 4.66 0.12 0.68
CA GLY A 108 4.66 0.43 -0.76
C GLY A 108 3.28 0.29 -1.44
N GLY A 109 2.21 0.23 -0.65
CA GLY A 109 0.83 0.22 -1.12
C GLY A 109 -0.04 1.11 -0.24
N PHE A 110 -1.35 0.85 -0.25
CA PHE A 110 -2.29 1.54 0.62
C PHE A 110 -3.26 0.55 1.27
N LEU A 111 -3.59 0.86 2.52
CA LEU A 111 -4.61 0.19 3.30
C LEU A 111 -5.85 1.06 3.26
N LEU A 112 -6.96 0.51 2.76
CA LEU A 112 -8.23 1.21 2.69
C LEU A 112 -9.35 0.24 3.05
N TYR A 113 -9.90 0.40 4.25
CA TYR A 113 -10.87 -0.52 4.83
C TYR A 113 -12.07 0.22 5.42
N HIS A 114 -13.26 -0.33 5.23
CA HIS A 114 -14.47 0.14 5.87
C HIS A 114 -14.74 -0.72 7.10
N ARG A 115 -15.20 -0.14 8.20
CA ARG A 115 -15.50 -0.89 9.44
C ARG A 115 -16.44 -2.06 9.19
N SER A 116 -17.55 -1.82 8.49
CA SER A 116 -18.55 -2.86 8.21
C SER A 116 -18.05 -3.99 7.30
N TYR A 117 -16.92 -3.83 6.61
CA TYR A 117 -16.32 -4.93 5.87
C TYR A 117 -15.68 -5.97 6.78
N ILE A 118 -15.20 -5.54 7.95
CA ILE A 118 -14.51 -6.38 8.93
C ILE A 118 -15.57 -6.83 9.94
N LYS A 119 -15.85 -8.13 9.97
CA LYS A 119 -16.82 -8.71 10.90
C LYS A 119 -16.22 -8.91 12.29
N LYS A 120 -14.98 -9.40 12.36
CA LYS A 120 -14.19 -9.47 13.60
C LYS A 120 -12.71 -9.65 13.31
N ILE A 121 -11.88 -9.07 14.18
CA ILE A 121 -10.44 -9.33 14.17
C ILE A 121 -10.17 -10.64 14.92
N LEU A 122 -9.39 -11.55 14.32
CA LEU A 122 -9.08 -12.87 14.88
C LEU A 122 -7.80 -12.84 15.71
N ARG A 123 -6.68 -12.42 15.11
CA ARG A 123 -5.36 -12.37 15.76
C ARG A 123 -4.36 -11.56 14.94
N THR A 124 -3.25 -11.17 15.56
CA THR A 124 -2.05 -10.68 14.87
C THR A 124 -0.87 -11.57 15.22
N VAL A 125 -0.09 -11.93 14.20
CA VAL A 125 1.16 -12.67 14.34
C VAL A 125 2.31 -11.79 13.86
N LYS A 126 3.40 -11.78 14.61
CA LYS A 126 4.65 -11.15 14.17
C LYS A 126 5.42 -12.19 13.36
N GLU A 127 5.57 -11.96 12.07
CA GLU A 127 6.28 -12.85 11.15
C GLU A 127 7.58 -12.16 10.71
N ASP A 128 8.64 -12.94 10.51
CA ASP A 128 9.84 -12.43 9.86
C ASP A 128 9.56 -12.32 8.36
N ALA A 129 9.80 -11.13 7.79
CA ALA A 129 9.74 -10.95 6.35
C ALA A 129 11.03 -11.52 5.76
N THR A 130 10.98 -12.71 5.21
CA THR A 130 12.08 -13.30 4.45
C THR A 130 12.01 -12.90 2.98
N ASP A 131 13.15 -12.51 2.42
CA ASP A 131 13.33 -12.51 0.96
C ASP A 131 13.41 -13.95 0.43
N GLY A 132 13.31 -14.11 -0.90
CA GLY A 132 13.45 -15.41 -1.57
C GLY A 132 14.75 -16.15 -1.26
N ASP A 133 15.78 -15.44 -0.79
CA ASP A 133 17.08 -15.97 -0.37
C ASP A 133 17.20 -16.21 1.16
N GLY A 134 16.09 -16.11 1.91
CA GLY A 134 16.07 -16.41 3.35
C GLY A 134 16.66 -15.33 4.27
N HIS A 135 17.10 -14.19 3.73
CA HIS A 135 17.51 -13.04 4.55
C HIS A 135 16.30 -12.29 5.13
N SER A 136 16.37 -11.97 6.43
CA SER A 136 15.33 -11.21 7.13
C SER A 136 15.39 -9.74 6.73
N ARG A 137 14.33 -9.24 6.10
CA ARG A 137 14.12 -7.80 5.83
C ARG A 137 13.50 -7.06 7.01
N GLY A 138 13.34 -7.72 8.16
CA GLY A 138 12.68 -7.19 9.34
C GLY A 138 11.41 -7.97 9.68
N LYS A 139 10.61 -7.41 10.60
CA LYS A 139 9.41 -8.06 11.14
C LYS A 139 8.17 -7.40 10.60
N VAL A 140 7.27 -8.19 10.03
CA VAL A 140 5.94 -7.75 9.61
C VAL A 140 4.89 -8.21 10.60
N TYR A 141 3.82 -7.44 10.73
CA TYR A 141 2.70 -7.77 11.59
C TYR A 141 1.54 -8.21 10.72
N VAL A 142 1.17 -9.49 10.82
CA VAL A 142 0.12 -10.10 10.01
C VAL A 142 -1.15 -10.22 10.84
N LEU A 143 -2.11 -9.35 10.58
CA LEU A 143 -3.43 -9.37 11.20
C LEU A 143 -4.38 -10.21 10.35
N SER A 144 -5.02 -11.19 10.98
CA SER A 144 -6.08 -11.99 10.38
C SER A 144 -7.43 -11.51 10.88
N PHE A 145 -8.41 -11.38 9.98
CA PHE A 145 -9.77 -10.97 10.30
C PHE A 145 -10.79 -11.77 9.47
N GLU A 146 -12.02 -11.86 9.95
CA GLU A 146 -13.15 -12.39 9.19
C GLU A 146 -13.85 -11.23 8.47
N ASP A 147 -14.03 -11.34 7.15
CA ASP A 147 -14.76 -10.33 6.38
C ASP A 147 -16.29 -10.50 6.49
N ILE A 148 -17.04 -9.56 5.92
CA ILE A 148 -18.51 -9.56 5.91
C ILE A 148 -19.11 -10.83 5.28
N GLN A 149 -18.36 -11.52 4.40
CA GLN A 149 -18.78 -12.78 3.78
C GLN A 149 -18.36 -14.02 4.58
N GLY A 150 -17.76 -13.84 5.77
CA GLY A 150 -17.28 -14.93 6.61
C GLY A 150 -15.94 -15.51 6.18
N LYS A 151 -15.22 -14.90 5.22
CA LYS A 151 -13.92 -15.40 4.76
C LYS A 151 -12.80 -14.83 5.61
N ILE A 152 -11.79 -15.65 5.87
CA ILE A 152 -10.59 -15.22 6.60
C ILE A 152 -9.67 -14.47 5.64
N GLN A 153 -9.40 -13.22 5.97
CA GLN A 153 -8.51 -12.32 5.25
C GLN A 153 -7.28 -12.00 6.09
N LYS A 154 -6.19 -11.60 5.42
CA LYS A 154 -4.94 -11.18 6.06
C LYS A 154 -4.53 -9.77 5.62
N ILE A 155 -4.05 -8.98 6.58
CA ILE A 155 -3.44 -7.67 6.37
C ILE A 155 -2.01 -7.75 6.89
N LYS A 156 -1.05 -7.28 6.08
CA LYS A 156 0.34 -7.13 6.50
C LYS A 156 0.59 -5.66 6.82
N PHE A 157 1.18 -5.40 7.98
CA PHE A 157 1.64 -4.09 8.39
C PHE A 157 3.17 -4.07 8.46
N SER A 158 3.78 -2.99 8.00
CA SER A 158 5.24 -2.81 8.09
C SER A 158 5.72 -2.55 9.53
N SER A 159 4.83 -2.12 10.43
CA SER A 159 5.17 -1.81 11.82
C SER A 159 4.03 -2.11 12.78
N GLY A 160 4.39 -2.35 14.05
CA GLY A 160 3.41 -2.58 15.11
C GLY A 160 2.64 -1.33 15.50
N SER A 161 3.14 -0.12 15.19
CA SER A 161 2.42 1.12 15.46
C SER A 161 1.22 1.30 14.53
N ILE A 162 1.39 1.01 13.23
CA ILE A 162 0.31 1.08 12.24
C ILE A 162 -0.72 -0.02 12.53
N GLU A 163 -0.26 -1.22 12.90
CA GLU A 163 -1.15 -2.30 13.30
C GLU A 163 -2.00 -1.94 14.53
N LYS A 164 -1.38 -1.31 15.54
CA LYS A 164 -2.08 -0.83 16.73
C LYS A 164 -3.09 0.25 16.39
N GLU A 165 -2.70 1.22 15.56
CA GLU A 165 -3.59 2.29 15.06
C GLU A 165 -4.82 1.71 14.36
N PHE A 166 -4.62 0.73 13.47
CA PHE A 166 -5.71 0.03 12.80
C PHE A 166 -6.66 -0.65 13.79
N ARG A 167 -6.12 -1.30 14.83
CA ARG A 167 -6.95 -1.92 15.89
C ARG A 167 -7.74 -0.90 16.68
N THR A 168 -7.12 0.21 17.05
CA THR A 168 -7.80 1.30 17.77
C THR A 168 -8.92 1.88 16.90
N TRP A 169 -8.63 2.17 15.63
CA TRP A 169 -9.63 2.60 14.67
C TRP A 169 -10.78 1.59 14.52
N TYR A 170 -10.51 0.29 14.46
CA TYR A 170 -11.57 -0.72 14.31
C TYR A 170 -12.47 -0.80 15.53
N LYS A 171 -11.90 -0.69 16.74
CA LYS A 171 -12.69 -0.63 17.99
C LYS A 171 -13.54 0.64 18.07
N GLY A 172 -13.10 1.71 17.41
CA GLY A 172 -13.81 2.98 17.31
C GLY A 172 -14.03 3.63 18.66
N GLU A 173 -12.92 3.86 19.39
CA GLU A 173 -12.87 4.30 20.81
C GLU A 173 -14.18 4.87 21.36
N GLU A 174 -14.71 4.14 22.35
CA GLU A 174 -15.72 4.58 23.33
C GLU A 174 -15.31 5.87 24.04
#